data_AF-A0A370I4L8-F1
#
_entry.id   AF-A0A370I4L8-F1
#
_cell.length_a   1.000
_cell.length_b   1.000
_cell.length_c   1.000
_cell.angle_alpha   90.00
_cell.angle_beta   90.00
_cell.angle_gamma   90.00
#
_symmetry.space_group_name_H-M   'P 1'
#
loop_
_entity.id
_entity.type
_entity.pdbx_description
1 polymer ?
#
loop_
_entity_poly.entity_id
_entity_poly.type
_entity_poly.pdbx_seq_one_letter_code
_entity_poly.pdbx_strand_id
1 'polypeptide(L)'
;MTAITATGTAINPGKIRNRVLWTLQIVLGLFFIIASGLPKLVGQSDAVRVFHEIGWGDWFRYFTGLVEVSGGIGLLVPRLSGLAAAGLSITMVCAAATQAFLMGAPSMAIFPLALAALFAWMAHERGIRVSR
;
A
#
# COMPACT_ATOMS: atom_id res chain seq x y z
N MET A 1 9.33 -54.88 -17.80
CA MET A 1 9.84 -53.87 -16.83
C MET A 1 9.22 -52.53 -17.19
N THR A 2 8.21 -52.08 -16.45
CA THR A 2 7.46 -50.84 -16.70
C THR A 2 8.06 -49.73 -15.83
N ALA A 3 8.61 -48.68 -16.46
CA ALA A 3 9.12 -47.51 -15.74
C ALA A 3 7.97 -46.53 -15.45
N ILE A 4 7.79 -46.20 -14.17
CA ILE A 4 6.85 -45.16 -13.73
C ILE A 4 7.59 -43.82 -13.78
N THR A 5 7.28 -42.97 -14.77
CA THR A 5 7.78 -41.59 -14.82
C THR A 5 7.05 -40.75 -13.79
N ALA A 6 7.70 -40.47 -12.65
CA ALA A 6 7.19 -39.52 -11.67
C ALA A 6 7.26 -38.09 -12.26
N THR A 7 6.11 -37.51 -12.59
CA THR A 7 6.02 -36.11 -13.04
C THR A 7 6.11 -35.21 -11.81
N GLY A 8 7.33 -34.81 -11.44
CA GLY A 8 7.52 -33.77 -10.43
C GLY A 8 6.97 -32.44 -10.94
N THR A 9 5.97 -31.88 -10.26
CA THR A 9 5.45 -30.53 -10.50
C THR A 9 6.57 -29.52 -10.29
N ALA A 10 7.27 -29.14 -11.37
CA ALA A 10 8.27 -28.09 -11.34
C ALA A 10 7.60 -26.76 -10.96
N ILE A 11 7.94 -26.26 -9.77
CA ILE A 11 7.48 -24.98 -9.27
C ILE A 11 8.11 -23.89 -10.14
N ASN A 12 7.29 -23.19 -10.92
CA ASN A 12 7.76 -22.06 -11.72
C ASN A 12 7.85 -20.80 -10.84
N PRO A 13 9.07 -20.30 -10.52
CA PRO A 13 9.26 -19.19 -9.57
C PRO A 13 8.53 -17.90 -10.00
N GLY A 14 8.37 -17.66 -11.31
CA GLY A 14 7.61 -16.52 -11.83
C GLY A 14 6.11 -16.56 -11.51
N LYS A 15 5.51 -17.75 -11.42
CA LYS A 15 4.08 -17.91 -11.08
C LYS A 15 3.81 -17.67 -9.60
N ILE A 16 4.73 -18.09 -8.72
CA ILE A 16 4.64 -17.83 -7.28
C ILE A 16 4.76 -16.34 -7.02
N ARG A 17 5.79 -15.67 -7.54
CA ARG A 17 6.00 -14.24 -7.32
C ARG A 17 4.77 -13.43 -7.74
N ASN A 18 4.18 -13.74 -8.89
CA ASN A 18 2.96 -13.09 -9.34
C ASN A 18 1.79 -13.31 -8.38
N ARG A 19 1.60 -14.53 -7.87
CA ARG A 19 0.54 -14.85 -6.90
C ARG A 19 0.75 -14.10 -5.58
N VAL A 20 1.97 -14.08 -5.05
CA VAL A 20 2.33 -13.34 -3.83
C VAL A 20 2.06 -11.85 -4.00
N LEU A 21 2.51 -11.26 -5.10
CA LEU A 21 2.26 -9.85 -5.39
C LEU A 21 0.77 -9.56 -5.47
N TRP A 22 -0.02 -10.43 -6.12
CA TRP A 22 -1.46 -10.28 -6.23
C TRP A 22 -2.18 -10.38 -4.89
N THR A 23 -1.83 -11.35 -4.06
CA THR A 23 -2.39 -11.47 -2.70
C THR A 23 -2.07 -10.22 -1.89
N LEU A 24 -0.82 -9.77 -1.92
CA LEU A 24 -0.39 -8.57 -1.20
C LEU A 24 -1.14 -7.32 -1.68
N GLN A 25 -1.35 -7.24 -3.00
CA GLN A 25 -2.15 -6.21 -3.67
C GLN A 25 -3.55 -6.09 -3.10
N ILE A 26 -4.24 -7.23 -2.99
CA ILE A 26 -5.63 -7.30 -2.54
C ILE A 26 -5.69 -6.92 -1.07
N VAL A 27 -4.84 -7.51 -0.25
CA VAL A 27 -4.80 -7.25 1.19
C VAL A 27 -4.50 -5.78 1.47
N LEU A 28 -3.44 -5.22 0.88
CA LEU A 28 -3.07 -3.82 1.08
C LEU A 28 -4.07 -2.87 0.44
N GLY A 29 -4.62 -3.20 -0.73
CA GLY A 29 -5.66 -2.39 -1.38
C GLY A 29 -6.90 -2.27 -0.51
N LEU A 30 -7.40 -3.39 0.02
CA LEU A 30 -8.53 -3.40 0.94
C LEU A 30 -8.21 -2.70 2.26
N PHE A 31 -7.00 -2.87 2.81
CA PHE A 31 -6.56 -2.14 3.99
C PHE A 31 -6.61 -0.61 3.76
N PHE A 32 -6.06 -0.13 2.64
CA PHE A 32 -6.05 1.30 2.32
C PHE A 32 -7.44 1.87 2.06
N ILE A 33 -8.32 1.09 1.43
CA ILE A 33 -9.72 1.52 1.20
C ILE A 33 -10.49 1.55 2.53
N ILE A 34 -10.50 0.46 3.28
CA ILE A 34 -11.45 0.23 4.37
C ILE A 34 -10.89 0.67 5.73
N ALA A 35 -9.65 0.28 6.04
CA ALA A 35 -9.08 0.51 7.37
C ALA A 35 -8.33 1.84 7.48
N SER A 36 -7.85 2.39 6.36
CA SER A 36 -7.05 3.62 6.36
C SER A 36 -7.82 4.83 5.83
N GLY A 37 -8.29 4.78 4.58
CA GLY A 37 -8.83 5.93 3.86
C GLY A 37 -10.28 6.23 4.21
N LEU A 38 -11.16 5.20 4.24
CA LEU A 38 -12.59 5.40 4.54
C LEU A 38 -12.84 6.06 5.91
N PRO A 39 -12.18 5.68 7.03
CA PRO A 39 -12.29 6.37 8.31
C PRO A 39 -12.01 7.88 8.23
N LYS A 40 -11.03 8.27 7.40
CA LYS A 40 -10.67 9.66 7.16
C LYS A 40 -11.73 10.39 6.33
N LEU A 41 -12.54 9.70 5.52
CA LEU A 41 -13.60 10.32 4.73
C LEU A 41 -14.94 10.40 5.49
N VAL A 42 -15.27 9.41 6.30
CA VAL A 42 -16.54 9.38 7.05
C VAL A 42 -16.47 10.13 8.38
N GLY A 43 -15.29 10.64 8.76
CA GLY A 43 -15.11 11.40 10.00
C GLY A 43 -15.12 10.53 11.25
N GLN A 44 -14.52 9.33 11.19
CA GLN A 44 -14.35 8.49 12.37
C GLN A 44 -13.54 9.24 13.44
N SER A 45 -13.99 9.18 14.69
CA SER A 45 -13.48 10.00 15.81
C SER A 45 -11.95 9.95 15.97
N ASP A 46 -11.35 8.77 15.86
CA ASP A 46 -9.89 8.61 15.95
C ASP A 46 -9.15 9.30 14.80
N ALA A 47 -9.66 9.19 13.57
CA ALA A 47 -9.07 9.84 12.41
C ALA A 47 -9.20 11.37 12.50
N VAL A 48 -10.34 11.88 12.97
CA VAL A 48 -10.54 13.32 13.20
C VAL A 48 -9.56 13.82 14.25
N ARG A 49 -9.41 13.12 15.38
CA ARG A 49 -8.48 13.50 16.45
C ARG A 49 -7.03 13.60 15.95
N VAL A 50 -6.53 12.56 15.27
CA VAL A 50 -5.14 12.54 14.77
C VAL A 50 -4.89 13.68 13.78
N PHE A 51 -5.84 13.97 12.88
CA PHE A 51 -5.67 15.05 11.91
C PHE A 51 -5.84 16.45 12.52
N HIS A 52 -6.60 16.58 13.61
CA HIS A 52 -6.64 17.82 14.39
C HIS A 52 -5.32 18.10 15.10
N GLU A 53 -4.62 17.07 15.59
CA GLU A 53 -3.28 17.23 16.19
C GLU A 53 -2.25 17.78 15.18
N ILE A 54 -2.42 17.50 13.89
CA ILE A 54 -1.60 18.09 12.82
C ILE A 54 -1.83 19.60 12.66
N GLY A 55 -3.06 20.08 12.96
CA GLY A 55 -3.39 21.50 12.96
C GLY A 55 -3.68 22.11 11.58
N TRP A 56 -3.70 21.33 10.49
CA TRP A 56 -3.96 21.84 9.13
C TRP A 56 -5.44 21.93 8.76
N GLY A 57 -6.33 21.45 9.64
CA GLY A 57 -7.77 21.42 9.45
C GLY A 57 -8.28 20.20 8.67
N ASP A 58 -9.60 20.09 8.58
CA ASP A 58 -10.29 18.91 8.05
C ASP A 58 -10.06 18.65 6.55
N TRP A 59 -9.77 19.69 5.75
CA TRP A 59 -9.52 19.52 4.31
C TRP A 59 -8.35 18.55 4.06
N PHE A 60 -7.31 18.60 4.90
CA PHE A 60 -6.14 17.73 4.78
C PHE A 60 -6.51 16.28 5.08
N ARG A 61 -7.37 16.05 6.08
CA ARG A 61 -7.93 14.73 6.39
C ARG A 61 -8.68 14.14 5.19
N TYR A 62 -9.58 14.91 4.59
CA TYR A 62 -10.33 14.46 3.41
C TYR A 62 -9.40 14.20 2.22
N PHE A 63 -8.41 15.08 2.00
CA PHE A 63 -7.42 14.91 0.94
C PHE A 63 -6.62 13.62 1.11
N THR A 64 -6.06 13.37 2.30
CA THR A 64 -5.32 12.13 2.57
C THR A 64 -6.22 10.90 2.44
N GLY A 65 -7.45 10.96 2.95
CA GLY A 65 -8.42 9.87 2.79
C GLY A 65 -8.70 9.55 1.32
N LEU A 66 -8.87 10.56 0.47
CA LEU A 66 -9.11 10.39 -0.96
C LEU A 66 -7.89 9.79 -1.67
N VAL A 67 -6.68 10.26 -1.34
CA VAL A 67 -5.42 9.72 -1.88
C VAL A 67 -5.24 8.26 -1.49
N GLU A 68 -5.51 7.90 -0.24
CA GLU A 68 -5.39 6.53 0.25
C GLU A 68 -6.41 5.58 -0.41
N VAL A 69 -7.67 6.00 -0.52
CA VAL A 69 -8.71 5.20 -1.19
C VAL A 69 -8.39 5.04 -2.68
N SER A 70 -8.02 6.11 -3.38
CA SER A 70 -7.67 6.04 -4.81
C SER A 70 -6.43 5.18 -5.05
N GLY A 71 -5.41 5.27 -4.19
CA GLY A 71 -4.24 4.39 -4.23
C GLY A 71 -4.61 2.93 -3.96
N GLY A 72 -5.46 2.67 -2.97
CA GLY A 72 -5.97 1.34 -2.67
C GLY A 72 -6.75 0.72 -3.83
N ILE A 73 -7.61 1.49 -4.50
CA ILE A 73 -8.31 1.07 -5.72
C ILE A 73 -7.30 0.82 -6.86
N GLY A 74 -6.32 1.71 -7.02
CA GLY A 74 -5.27 1.58 -8.03
C GLY A 74 -4.44 0.31 -7.89
N LEU A 75 -4.19 -0.18 -6.66
CA LEU A 75 -3.55 -1.47 -6.42
C LEU A 75 -4.36 -2.65 -6.98
N LEU A 76 -5.69 -2.58 -6.92
CA LEU A 76 -6.58 -3.64 -7.42
C LEU A 76 -6.68 -3.65 -8.95
N VAL A 77 -6.23 -2.59 -9.62
CA VAL A 77 -6.20 -2.48 -11.08
C VAL A 77 -4.82 -2.89 -11.60
N PRO A 78 -4.67 -4.04 -12.30
CA PRO A 78 -3.35 -4.59 -12.66
C PRO A 78 -2.47 -3.66 -13.48
N ARG A 79 -3.08 -2.81 -14.32
CA ARG A 79 -2.39 -1.83 -15.15
C ARG A 79 -1.88 -0.62 -14.37
N LEU A 80 -2.53 -0.26 -13.26
CA LEU A 80 -2.20 0.92 -12.46
C LEU A 80 -1.40 0.58 -11.21
N SER A 81 -1.37 -0.69 -10.83
CA SER A 81 -0.83 -1.13 -9.56
C SER A 81 0.61 -0.67 -9.28
N GLY A 82 1.48 -0.61 -10.29
CA GLY A 82 2.84 -0.10 -10.11
C GLY A 82 2.87 1.39 -9.75
N LEU A 83 2.07 2.20 -10.44
CA LEU A 83 1.92 3.63 -10.16
C LEU A 83 1.20 3.88 -8.83
N ALA A 84 0.17 3.09 -8.52
CA ALA A 84 -0.55 3.17 -7.26
C ALA A 84 0.34 2.83 -6.06
N ALA A 85 1.16 1.79 -6.17
CA ALA A 85 2.16 1.45 -5.16
C ALA A 85 3.19 2.58 -4.99
N ALA A 86 3.69 3.17 -6.08
CA ALA A 86 4.60 4.31 -6.00
C ALA A 86 3.96 5.53 -5.29
N GLY A 87 2.71 5.86 -5.64
CA GLY A 87 1.96 6.93 -5.00
C GLY A 87 1.74 6.69 -3.51
N LEU A 88 1.26 5.50 -3.14
CA LEU A 88 1.06 5.12 -1.73
C LEU A 88 2.38 5.09 -0.95
N SER A 89 3.49 4.69 -1.58
CA SER A 89 4.82 4.78 -0.97
C SER A 89 5.16 6.23 -0.58
N ILE A 90 4.92 7.19 -1.47
CA ILE A 90 5.14 8.62 -1.20
C ILE A 90 4.21 9.09 -0.07
N THR A 91 2.93 8.73 -0.12
CA THR A 91 1.96 9.05 0.95
C THR A 91 2.43 8.54 2.31
N MET A 92 2.96 7.32 2.37
CA MET A 92 3.49 6.75 3.61
C MET A 92 4.73 7.48 4.13
N VAL A 93 5.64 7.92 3.25
CA VAL A 93 6.78 8.75 3.64
C VAL A 93 6.30 10.09 4.22
N CYS A 94 5.32 10.74 3.58
CA CYS A 94 4.72 11.97 4.10
C CYS A 94 4.03 11.75 5.45
N ALA A 95 3.30 10.65 5.61
CA ALA A 95 2.65 10.29 6.87
C ALA A 95 3.68 10.06 8.00
N ALA A 96 4.78 9.37 7.69
CA ALA A 96 5.89 9.14 8.61
C ALA A 96 6.56 10.46 9.03
N ALA A 97 6.84 11.34 8.06
CA ALA A 97 7.43 12.66 8.32
C ALA A 97 6.51 13.53 9.19
N THR A 98 5.21 13.52 8.93
CA THR A 98 4.23 14.24 9.75
C THR A 98 4.24 13.74 11.19
N GLN A 99 4.23 12.42 11.40
CA GLN A 99 4.25 11.84 12.74
C GLN A 99 5.57 12.12 13.48
N ALA A 100 6.71 12.00 12.80
CA ALA A 100 8.01 12.21 13.41
C ALA A 100 8.29 13.69 13.74
N PHE A 101 7.98 14.61 12.81
CA PHE A 101 8.43 16.00 12.89
C PHE A 101 7.33 16.97 13.33
N LEU A 102 6.08 16.76 12.92
CA LEU A 102 4.97 17.67 13.26
C LEU A 102 4.30 17.26 14.58
N MET A 103 4.06 15.96 14.77
CA MET A 103 3.43 15.44 16.00
C MET A 103 4.45 15.13 17.11
N GLY A 104 5.75 15.15 16.82
CA GLY A 104 6.79 14.77 17.78
C GLY A 104 6.71 13.31 18.25
N ALA A 105 6.12 12.43 17.44
CA ALA A 105 5.83 11.04 17.75
C ALA A 105 6.56 10.08 16.79
N PRO A 106 7.91 10.02 16.81
CA PRO A 106 8.70 9.23 15.85
C PRO A 106 8.45 7.73 15.93
N SER A 107 7.99 7.21 17.08
CA SER A 107 7.61 5.81 17.22
C SER A 107 6.42 5.43 16.32
N MET A 108 5.49 6.36 16.07
CA MET A 108 4.35 6.10 15.19
C MET A 108 4.73 6.08 13.70
N ALA A 109 5.89 6.65 13.35
CA ALA A 109 6.40 6.65 11.97
C ALA A 109 6.92 5.28 11.47
N ILE A 110 7.14 4.31 12.37
CA ILE A 110 7.70 3.00 12.02
C ILE A 110 6.76 2.24 11.07
N PHE A 111 5.47 2.18 11.40
CA PHE A 111 4.47 1.48 10.61
C PHE A 111 4.33 2.03 9.18
N PRO A 112 4.12 3.35 8.96
CA PRO A 112 4.07 3.90 7.61
C PRO A 112 5.41 3.74 6.87
N LEU A 113 6.57 3.85 7.52
CA LEU A 113 7.85 3.58 6.85
C LEU A 113 7.97 2.14 6.35
N ALA A 114 7.50 1.17 7.13
CA ALA A 114 7.48 -0.23 6.70
C ALA A 114 6.57 -0.42 5.47
N LEU A 115 5.40 0.23 5.45
CA LEU A 115 4.51 0.23 4.29
C LEU A 115 5.13 0.96 3.09
N ALA A 116 5.84 2.06 3.30
CA ALA A 116 6.54 2.77 2.23
C ALA A 116 7.57 1.87 1.55
N ALA A 117 8.42 1.20 2.33
CA ALA A 117 9.42 0.26 1.79
C ALA A 117 8.75 -0.90 1.03
N LEU A 118 7.66 -1.44 1.58
CA LEU A 118 6.90 -2.52 0.94
C LEU A 118 6.27 -2.08 -0.39
N PHE A 119 5.71 -0.88 -0.45
CA PHE A 119 5.13 -0.34 -1.66
C PHE A 119 6.19 0.04 -2.71
N ALA A 120 7.32 0.60 -2.30
CA ALA A 120 8.45 0.84 -3.18
C ALA A 120 8.94 -0.47 -3.83
N TRP A 121 9.04 -1.54 -3.03
CA TRP A 121 9.36 -2.88 -3.53
C TRP A 121 8.31 -3.39 -4.53
N MET A 122 7.01 -3.29 -4.19
CA MET A 122 5.94 -3.69 -5.10
C MET A 122 5.94 -2.89 -6.40
N ALA A 123 6.20 -1.58 -6.33
CA ALA A 123 6.30 -0.71 -7.48
C ALA A 123 7.46 -1.12 -8.39
N HIS A 124 8.62 -1.48 -7.82
CA HIS A 124 9.76 -2.01 -8.57
C HIS A 124 9.41 -3.34 -9.27
N GLU A 125 8.78 -4.28 -8.57
CA GLU A 125 8.38 -5.58 -9.13
C GLU A 125 7.31 -5.48 -10.23
N ARG A 126 6.41 -4.50 -10.13
CA ARG A 126 5.33 -4.24 -11.11
C ARG A 126 5.79 -3.32 -12.25
N GLY A 127 6.76 -2.44 -11.98
CA GLY A 127 7.19 -1.32 -12.83
C GLY A 127 8.24 -1.65 -13.89
N ILE A 128 8.92 -2.80 -13.85
CA ILE A 128 9.86 -3.24 -14.90
C ILE A 128 9.11 -4.00 -16.03
N ARG A 129 7.92 -3.53 -16.40
CA ARG A 129 7.15 -3.98 -17.58
C ARG A 129 6.70 -2.81 -18.45
N VAL A 130 7.36 -1.66 -18.35
CA VAL A 130 7.32 -0.66 -19.42
C VAL A 130 8.23 -1.17 -20.53
N SER A 131 7.63 -1.75 -21.57
CA SER A 131 8.28 -2.17 -22.83
C SER A 131 9.38 -3.25 -22.72
N ARG A 132 8.97 -4.52 -22.83
CA ARG A 132 9.77 -5.55 -23.51
C ARG A 132 8.86 -6.38 -24.39
#